data_AF-A0A7X0FES4-F1
#
_entry.id   AF-A0A7X0FES4-F1
#
_cell.length_a   1.000
_cell.length_b   1.000
_cell.length_c   1.000
_cell.angle_alpha   90.00
_cell.angle_beta   90.00
_cell.angle_gamma   90.00
#
_symmetry.space_group_name_H-M   'P 1'
#
loop_
_entity.id
_entity.type
_entity.pdbx_description
1 polymer ?
#
loop_
_entity_poly.entity_id
_entity_poly.type
_entity_poly.pdbx_seq_one_letter_code
_entity_poly.pdbx_strand_id
1 'polypeptide(L)'
;MSEPTPRYTVTVYLAAPGTPLTLSGGTSAAGHMYYTLSDGKQVDSYGFAPVEHGSSSGQGKVYDRDLRDYKDPYYSRTMEISREQYDRLRAFGDAPQKHGFDMKYSGTTNSCIDFTWGALNYAGLHRRDRHGAIDEKFEGDLKPLSNKDDVQSIPAPKPGSELNKEHHNPMPKQTILQKAITENGTQGEQRVSVRLAGAGPELPRDPLLQQAESAVVKLEQGLGRDYDGNSAKLAASAAYLAKESGLSHIDHVVLSQDSRNVRAGENLFVVQGALNDPAHLRAHMRTEDALRKPVEETLAQLQSLNEAQRLSQAQGVDQLSQAQSKPHQI
;
A
#
# COMPACT_ATOMS: atom_id res chain seq x y z
N MET A 1 -13.86 -36.55 -35.05
CA MET A 1 -12.87 -36.05 -34.06
C MET A 1 -13.66 -35.21 -33.06
N SER A 2 -13.77 -35.66 -31.83
CA SER A 2 -14.38 -34.87 -30.75
C SER A 2 -13.55 -33.60 -30.56
N GLU A 3 -14.19 -32.42 -30.47
CA GLU A 3 -13.46 -31.21 -30.08
C GLU A 3 -12.80 -31.45 -28.72
N PRO A 4 -11.55 -30.99 -28.52
CA PRO A 4 -10.90 -31.07 -27.22
C PRO A 4 -11.76 -30.36 -26.18
N THR A 5 -11.93 -30.98 -25.00
CA THR A 5 -12.70 -30.40 -23.90
C THR A 5 -12.13 -29.02 -23.55
N PRO A 6 -12.97 -27.96 -23.44
CA PRO A 6 -12.50 -26.64 -23.07
C PRO A 6 -11.73 -26.69 -21.74
N ARG A 7 -10.56 -26.04 -21.72
CA ARG A 7 -9.73 -25.92 -20.52
C ARG A 7 -9.75 -24.47 -20.08
N TYR A 8 -10.11 -24.27 -18.82
CA TYR A 8 -10.30 -22.94 -18.24
C TYR A 8 -9.09 -22.57 -17.40
N THR A 9 -8.65 -21.31 -17.49
CA THR A 9 -7.56 -20.79 -16.66
C THR A 9 -7.91 -19.44 -16.07
N VAL A 10 -7.42 -19.19 -14.85
CA VAL A 10 -7.25 -17.84 -14.32
C VAL A 10 -5.76 -17.49 -14.37
N THR A 11 -5.44 -16.26 -14.76
CA THR A 11 -4.08 -15.71 -14.57
C THR A 11 -4.15 -14.48 -13.70
N VAL A 12 -3.44 -14.48 -12.57
CA VAL A 12 -3.31 -13.32 -11.68
C VAL A 12 -2.04 -12.57 -12.05
N TYR A 13 -2.12 -11.25 -12.22
CA TYR A 13 -1.01 -10.39 -12.60
C TYR A 13 -0.71 -9.38 -11.50
N LEU A 14 0.57 -9.18 -11.22
CA LEU A 14 1.10 -8.18 -10.31
C LEU A 14 2.02 -7.26 -11.12
N ALA A 15 1.52 -6.07 -11.45
CA ALA A 15 2.31 -4.99 -12.01
C ALA A 15 3.05 -4.26 -10.88
N ALA A 16 4.34 -3.99 -11.09
CA ALA A 16 5.14 -3.20 -10.16
C ALA A 16 4.87 -1.70 -10.36
N PRO A 17 5.15 -0.86 -9.35
CA PRO A 17 5.41 0.56 -9.59
C PRO A 17 6.38 0.73 -10.76
N GLY A 18 6.11 1.67 -11.67
CA GLY A 18 6.92 1.88 -12.88
C GLY A 18 6.53 1.01 -14.08
N THR A 19 5.61 0.05 -13.94
CA THR A 19 5.12 -0.74 -15.08
C THR A 19 4.52 0.20 -16.15
N PRO A 20 5.00 0.16 -17.40
CA PRO A 20 4.50 1.04 -18.46
C PRO A 20 3.03 0.77 -18.82
N LEU A 21 2.28 1.83 -19.08
CA LEU A 21 0.88 1.78 -19.53
C LEU A 21 0.81 2.12 -21.01
N THR A 22 0.29 1.21 -21.83
CA THR A 22 0.30 1.34 -23.30
C THR A 22 -0.89 2.11 -23.83
N LEU A 23 -2.05 2.03 -23.15
CA LEU A 23 -3.28 2.69 -23.56
C LEU A 23 -3.50 3.98 -22.78
N SER A 24 -3.27 3.94 -21.47
CA SER A 24 -3.43 5.11 -20.59
C SER A 24 -2.23 6.05 -20.61
N GLY A 25 -1.07 5.56 -21.09
CA GLY A 25 0.18 6.32 -21.16
C GLY A 25 0.88 6.45 -19.80
N GLY A 26 2.20 6.70 -19.83
CA GLY A 26 3.01 6.82 -18.62
C GLY A 26 3.33 5.47 -17.96
N THR A 27 3.44 5.48 -16.64
CA THR A 27 3.76 4.29 -15.82
C THR A 27 2.87 4.22 -14.60
N SER A 28 2.55 3.01 -14.13
CA SER A 28 1.82 2.82 -12.88
C SER A 28 2.57 3.42 -11.68
N ALA A 29 1.88 4.21 -10.86
CA ALA A 29 2.47 4.85 -9.70
C ALA A 29 2.70 3.86 -8.54
N ALA A 30 1.68 3.07 -8.20
CA ALA A 30 1.68 2.14 -7.06
C ALA A 30 1.83 0.66 -7.46
N GLY A 31 1.82 0.37 -8.76
CA GLY A 31 1.58 -0.98 -9.27
C GLY A 31 0.09 -1.25 -9.45
N HIS A 32 -0.24 -2.49 -9.82
CA HIS A 32 -1.63 -2.92 -10.01
C HIS A 32 -1.75 -4.42 -9.85
N MET A 33 -2.89 -4.88 -9.36
CA MET A 33 -3.23 -6.30 -9.30
C MET A 33 -4.54 -6.53 -10.06
N TYR A 34 -4.55 -7.50 -10.96
CA TYR A 34 -5.71 -7.83 -11.77
C TYR A 34 -5.66 -9.30 -12.19
N TYR A 35 -6.76 -9.82 -12.74
CA TYR A 35 -6.79 -11.18 -13.26
C TYR A 35 -7.36 -11.25 -14.67
N THR A 36 -7.04 -12.34 -15.36
CA THR A 36 -7.68 -12.69 -16.63
C THR A 36 -8.26 -14.09 -16.56
N LEU A 37 -9.31 -14.33 -17.34
CA LEU A 37 -9.95 -15.62 -17.50
C LEU A 37 -9.83 -16.07 -18.94
N SER A 38 -9.44 -17.32 -19.16
CA SER A 38 -9.48 -17.93 -20.49
C SER A 38 -10.30 -19.21 -20.49
N ASP A 39 -11.05 -19.43 -21.56
CA ASP A 39 -11.76 -20.68 -21.86
C ASP A 39 -11.05 -21.53 -22.94
N GLY A 40 -9.81 -21.15 -23.30
CA GLY A 40 -9.04 -21.74 -24.38
C GLY A 40 -9.30 -21.14 -25.77
N LYS A 41 -10.28 -20.24 -25.91
CA LYS A 41 -10.59 -19.52 -27.16
C LYS A 41 -10.48 -18.00 -27.00
N GLN A 42 -11.00 -17.48 -25.89
CA GLN A 42 -10.96 -16.06 -25.54
C GLN A 42 -10.23 -15.81 -24.22
N VAL A 43 -9.83 -14.56 -24.01
CA VAL A 43 -9.24 -14.08 -22.76
C VAL A 43 -9.94 -12.79 -22.35
N ASP A 44 -10.61 -12.82 -21.21
CA ASP A 44 -11.31 -11.68 -20.61
C ASP A 44 -10.45 -11.13 -19.46
N SER A 45 -10.30 -9.81 -19.36
CA SER A 45 -9.51 -9.14 -18.31
C SER A 45 -10.43 -8.52 -17.29
N TYR A 46 -10.04 -8.55 -16.02
CA TYR A 46 -10.78 -7.97 -14.91
C TYR A 46 -9.81 -7.32 -13.93
N GLY A 47 -9.90 -6.01 -13.78
CA GLY A 47 -9.28 -5.31 -12.67
C GLY A 47 -10.12 -4.12 -12.26
N PHE A 48 -9.80 -3.57 -11.09
CA PHE A 48 -10.61 -2.54 -10.46
C PHE A 48 -9.76 -1.33 -10.12
N ALA A 49 -10.19 -0.17 -10.60
CA ALA A 49 -9.49 1.10 -10.45
C ALA A 49 -10.53 2.23 -10.38
N PRO A 50 -10.16 3.45 -9.96
CA PRO A 50 -11.10 4.56 -9.97
C PRO A 50 -11.51 4.92 -11.41
N VAL A 51 -12.70 5.50 -11.56
CA VAL A 51 -13.18 6.06 -12.82
C VAL A 51 -12.28 7.21 -13.27
N GLU A 52 -11.88 8.06 -12.32
CA GLU A 52 -10.89 9.10 -12.54
C GLU A 52 -9.50 8.50 -12.44
N HIS A 53 -8.83 8.42 -13.59
CA HIS A 53 -7.49 7.86 -13.70
C HIS A 53 -6.50 8.57 -12.78
N GLY A 54 -5.76 7.80 -12.00
CA GLY A 54 -4.77 8.31 -11.05
C GLY A 54 -5.35 8.80 -9.72
N SER A 55 -6.68 8.79 -9.54
CA SER A 55 -7.27 9.07 -8.23
C SER A 55 -6.93 7.96 -7.21
N SER A 56 -6.77 8.32 -5.95
CA SER A 56 -6.55 7.37 -4.84
C SER A 56 -7.85 6.85 -4.23
N SER A 57 -8.98 7.51 -4.52
CA SER A 57 -10.31 7.16 -4.03
C SER A 57 -11.41 7.67 -4.96
N GLY A 58 -12.63 7.17 -4.80
CA GLY A 58 -13.81 7.67 -5.53
C GLY A 58 -14.65 6.55 -6.11
N GLN A 59 -15.46 6.87 -7.13
CA GLN A 59 -16.21 5.83 -7.81
C GLN A 59 -15.23 4.88 -8.50
N GLY A 60 -15.28 3.61 -8.14
CA GLY A 60 -14.53 2.56 -8.78
C GLY A 60 -15.24 2.03 -10.02
N LYS A 61 -14.45 1.42 -10.88
CA LYS A 61 -14.89 0.80 -12.12
C LYS A 61 -14.08 -0.46 -12.39
N VAL A 62 -14.77 -1.51 -12.84
CA VAL A 62 -14.11 -2.69 -13.40
C VAL A 62 -13.67 -2.36 -14.82
N TYR A 63 -12.40 -2.63 -15.11
CA TYR A 63 -11.77 -2.44 -16.41
C TYR A 63 -11.49 -3.79 -17.07
N ASP A 64 -11.82 -3.87 -18.35
CA ASP A 64 -11.69 -5.04 -19.22
C ASP A 64 -10.42 -5.02 -20.10
N ARG A 65 -9.53 -4.09 -19.80
CA ARG A 65 -8.40 -3.74 -20.67
C ARG A 65 -7.04 -3.80 -19.99
N ASP A 66 -6.98 -4.18 -18.71
CA ASP A 66 -5.72 -4.19 -17.95
C ASP A 66 -4.67 -5.09 -18.59
N LEU A 67 -5.08 -6.24 -19.15
CA LEU A 67 -4.18 -7.10 -19.92
C LEU A 67 -3.51 -6.39 -21.11
N ARG A 68 -4.20 -5.44 -21.74
CA ARG A 68 -3.66 -4.67 -22.88
C ARG A 68 -2.90 -3.44 -22.41
N ASP A 69 -3.32 -2.83 -21.32
CA ASP A 69 -2.75 -1.56 -20.83
C ASP A 69 -1.42 -1.79 -20.11
N TYR A 70 -1.33 -2.74 -19.18
CA TYR A 70 -0.13 -3.00 -18.40
C TYR A 70 0.89 -3.82 -19.21
N LYS A 71 1.96 -3.17 -19.65
CA LYS A 71 3.04 -3.83 -20.40
C LYS A 71 4.01 -4.53 -19.46
N ASP A 72 4.22 -5.83 -19.68
CA ASP A 72 5.20 -6.66 -18.98
C ASP A 72 5.07 -6.55 -17.44
N PRO A 73 3.90 -6.93 -16.86
CA PRO A 73 3.72 -6.94 -15.41
C PRO A 73 4.80 -7.81 -14.75
N TYR A 74 5.28 -7.39 -13.57
CA TYR A 74 6.44 -7.99 -12.92
C TYR A 74 6.27 -9.49 -12.66
N TYR A 75 5.08 -9.90 -12.24
CA TYR A 75 4.76 -11.29 -11.97
C TYR A 75 3.39 -11.68 -12.53
N SER A 76 3.26 -12.93 -12.97
CA SER A 76 1.97 -13.56 -13.19
C SER A 76 1.96 -15.03 -12.83
N ARG A 77 0.79 -15.51 -12.39
CA ARG A 77 0.54 -16.93 -12.11
C ARG A 77 -0.72 -17.39 -12.82
N THR A 78 -0.56 -18.33 -13.75
CA THR A 78 -1.66 -19.03 -14.42
C THR A 78 -1.97 -20.32 -13.69
N MET A 79 -3.25 -20.58 -13.44
CA MET A 79 -3.76 -21.81 -12.85
C MET A 79 -4.88 -22.38 -13.72
N GLU A 80 -4.84 -23.69 -14.01
CA GLU A 80 -6.00 -24.37 -14.58
C GLU A 80 -7.08 -24.54 -13.51
N ILE A 81 -8.30 -24.15 -13.86
CA ILE A 81 -9.46 -24.13 -12.97
C ILE A 81 -10.59 -25.00 -13.54
N SER A 82 -11.55 -25.32 -12.68
CA SER A 82 -12.80 -25.94 -13.11
C SER A 82 -13.68 -24.93 -13.85
N ARG A 83 -14.66 -25.44 -14.62
CA ARG A 83 -15.69 -24.60 -15.25
C ARG A 83 -16.48 -23.80 -14.21
N GLU A 84 -16.78 -24.40 -13.06
CA GLU A 84 -17.50 -23.73 -11.97
C GLU A 84 -16.72 -22.55 -11.39
N GLN A 85 -15.40 -22.72 -11.17
CA GLN A 85 -14.52 -21.64 -10.73
C GLN A 85 -14.44 -20.52 -11.76
N TYR A 86 -14.33 -20.87 -13.05
CA TYR A 86 -14.35 -19.90 -14.15
C TYR A 86 -15.65 -19.08 -14.14
N ASP A 87 -16.80 -19.77 -14.06
CA ASP A 87 -18.12 -19.13 -14.06
C ASP A 87 -18.30 -18.21 -12.83
N ARG A 88 -17.78 -18.59 -11.65
CA ARG A 88 -17.79 -17.75 -10.44
C ARG A 88 -16.90 -16.51 -10.56
N LEU A 89 -15.67 -16.66 -11.07
CA LEU A 89 -14.76 -15.53 -11.29
C LEU A 89 -15.33 -14.53 -12.30
N ARG A 90 -15.97 -15.04 -13.35
CA ARG A 90 -16.64 -14.23 -14.36
C ARG A 90 -17.84 -13.50 -13.79
N ALA A 91 -18.71 -14.19 -13.03
CA ALA A 91 -19.87 -13.59 -12.39
C ALA A 91 -19.47 -12.45 -11.42
N PHE A 92 -18.42 -12.67 -10.62
CA PHE A 92 -17.87 -11.62 -9.75
C PHE A 92 -17.32 -10.45 -10.57
N GLY A 93 -16.49 -10.73 -11.59
CA GLY A 93 -15.89 -9.69 -12.43
C GLY A 93 -16.92 -8.84 -13.18
N ASP A 94 -17.97 -9.46 -13.71
CA ASP A 94 -19.03 -8.79 -14.48
C ASP A 94 -19.97 -7.97 -13.57
N ALA A 95 -20.19 -8.39 -12.32
CA ALA A 95 -21.16 -7.75 -11.42
C ALA A 95 -20.77 -7.85 -9.93
N PRO A 96 -19.63 -7.27 -9.51
CA PRO A 96 -19.06 -7.50 -8.17
C PRO A 96 -19.99 -7.02 -7.04
N GLN A 97 -20.79 -5.97 -7.27
CA GLN A 97 -21.80 -5.48 -6.31
C GLN A 97 -22.85 -6.51 -5.93
N LYS A 98 -23.23 -7.40 -6.85
CA LYS A 98 -24.20 -8.48 -6.57
C LYS A 98 -23.63 -9.52 -5.61
N HIS A 99 -22.32 -9.51 -5.42
CA HIS A 99 -21.56 -10.43 -4.59
C HIS A 99 -20.98 -9.73 -3.35
N GLY A 100 -21.52 -8.56 -2.99
CA GLY A 100 -21.16 -7.85 -1.75
C GLY A 100 -19.94 -6.95 -1.84
N PHE A 101 -19.33 -6.80 -3.02
CA PHE A 101 -18.19 -5.92 -3.22
C PHE A 101 -18.64 -4.45 -3.31
N ASP A 102 -18.03 -3.57 -2.51
CA ASP A 102 -18.26 -2.13 -2.61
C ASP A 102 -17.62 -1.60 -3.91
N MET A 103 -18.32 -0.77 -4.67
CA MET A 103 -17.75 -0.16 -5.87
C MET A 103 -17.12 1.20 -5.61
N LYS A 104 -17.02 1.63 -4.37
CA LYS A 104 -16.22 2.80 -4.00
C LYS A 104 -14.75 2.41 -3.91
N TYR A 105 -13.95 2.86 -4.88
CA TYR A 105 -12.52 2.65 -4.86
C TYR A 105 -11.88 3.41 -3.71
N SER A 106 -11.01 2.73 -2.98
CA SER A 106 -10.10 3.27 -1.98
C SER A 106 -8.81 2.46 -2.07
N GLY A 107 -7.71 3.08 -2.48
CA GLY A 107 -6.42 2.40 -2.65
C GLY A 107 -5.87 1.72 -1.39
N THR A 108 -6.51 1.87 -0.23
CA THR A 108 -6.07 1.33 1.07
C THR A 108 -7.07 0.41 1.77
N THR A 109 -8.32 0.35 1.28
CA THR A 109 -9.39 -0.44 1.94
C THR A 109 -10.36 -1.10 0.95
N ASN A 110 -10.31 -0.72 -0.33
CA ASN A 110 -11.12 -1.32 -1.40
C ASN A 110 -10.49 -1.00 -2.77
N SER A 111 -9.45 -1.74 -3.08
CA SER A 111 -8.47 -1.48 -4.14
C SER A 111 -8.51 -2.56 -5.23
N CYS A 112 -7.59 -2.47 -6.20
CA CYS A 112 -7.36 -3.52 -7.19
C CYS A 112 -7.03 -4.89 -6.55
N ILE A 113 -6.44 -4.89 -5.36
CA ILE A 113 -6.04 -6.07 -4.60
C ILE A 113 -7.28 -6.71 -3.96
N ASP A 114 -8.08 -5.92 -3.24
CA ASP A 114 -9.31 -6.39 -2.58
C ASP A 114 -10.30 -6.95 -3.61
N PHE A 115 -10.40 -6.32 -4.78
CA PHE A 115 -11.20 -6.82 -5.90
C PHE A 115 -10.71 -8.19 -6.38
N THR A 116 -9.39 -8.33 -6.56
CA THR A 116 -8.81 -9.58 -7.07
C THR A 116 -8.96 -10.70 -6.06
N TRP A 117 -8.67 -10.46 -4.77
CA TRP A 117 -8.89 -11.45 -3.71
C TRP A 117 -10.36 -11.75 -3.47
N GLY A 118 -11.24 -10.76 -3.55
CA GLY A 118 -12.69 -10.95 -3.49
C GLY A 118 -13.18 -11.92 -4.58
N ALA A 119 -12.70 -11.77 -5.81
CA ALA A 119 -13.01 -12.67 -6.92
C ALA A 119 -12.46 -14.09 -6.65
N LEU A 120 -11.19 -14.20 -6.26
CA LEU A 120 -10.53 -15.49 -5.98
C LEU A 120 -11.24 -16.23 -4.84
N ASN A 121 -11.51 -15.56 -3.72
CA ASN A 121 -12.22 -16.12 -2.58
C ASN A 121 -13.65 -16.53 -2.93
N TYR A 122 -14.39 -15.70 -3.69
CA TYR A 122 -15.73 -16.05 -4.16
C TYR A 122 -15.72 -17.32 -5.03
N ALA A 123 -14.65 -17.56 -5.78
CA ALA A 123 -14.45 -18.77 -6.58
C ALA A 123 -13.89 -19.97 -5.80
N GLY A 124 -13.61 -19.82 -4.50
CA GLY A 124 -12.99 -20.87 -3.68
C GLY A 124 -11.49 -21.07 -3.93
N LEU A 125 -10.81 -20.03 -4.44
CA LEU A 125 -9.37 -20.01 -4.65
C LEU A 125 -8.69 -19.28 -3.49
N HIS A 126 -8.42 -20.03 -2.42
CA HIS A 126 -7.87 -19.48 -1.18
C HIS A 126 -6.37 -19.69 -1.09
N ARG A 127 -5.68 -18.71 -0.49
CA ARG A 127 -4.25 -18.83 -0.17
C ARG A 127 -4.02 -19.84 0.95
N ARG A 128 -2.77 -20.22 1.16
CA ARG A 128 -2.31 -20.81 2.42
C ARG A 128 -1.63 -19.75 3.28
N ASP A 129 -1.89 -19.79 4.58
CA ASP A 129 -1.15 -18.98 5.57
C ASP A 129 0.26 -19.53 5.81
N ARG A 130 1.04 -18.86 6.67
CA ARG A 130 2.43 -19.27 7.01
C ARG A 130 2.51 -20.64 7.70
N HIS A 131 1.41 -21.14 8.24
CA HIS A 131 1.31 -22.46 8.86
C HIS A 131 0.81 -23.53 7.87
N GLY A 132 0.52 -23.14 6.62
CA GLY A 132 0.03 -24.02 5.57
C GLY A 132 -1.48 -24.27 5.61
N ALA A 133 -2.22 -23.62 6.51
CA ALA A 133 -3.68 -23.72 6.59
C ALA A 133 -4.35 -22.87 5.51
N ILE A 134 -5.55 -23.27 5.07
CA ILE A 134 -6.34 -22.48 4.13
C ILE A 134 -6.86 -21.24 4.84
N ASP A 135 -6.58 -20.08 4.25
CA ASP A 135 -7.04 -18.78 4.75
C ASP A 135 -8.11 -18.21 3.81
N GLU A 136 -9.36 -18.36 4.20
CA GLU A 136 -10.54 -17.91 3.44
C GLU A 136 -10.85 -16.42 3.65
N LYS A 137 -10.20 -15.79 4.64
CA LYS A 137 -10.50 -14.41 5.07
C LYS A 137 -9.47 -13.40 4.61
N PHE A 138 -8.43 -13.84 3.90
CA PHE A 138 -7.44 -12.93 3.40
C PHE A 138 -7.99 -12.06 2.27
N GLU A 139 -7.89 -10.75 2.46
CA GLU A 139 -8.35 -9.74 1.50
C GLU A 139 -7.19 -9.09 0.73
N GLY A 140 -5.94 -9.43 1.07
CA GLY A 140 -4.73 -8.97 0.41
C GLY A 140 -3.84 -8.06 1.25
N ASP A 141 -2.58 -7.96 0.85
CA ASP A 141 -1.65 -6.96 1.36
C ASP A 141 -1.84 -5.63 0.62
N LEU A 142 -1.47 -4.50 1.24
CA LEU A 142 -1.66 -3.15 0.68
C LEU A 142 -1.00 -2.90 -0.67
N LYS A 143 0.09 -3.63 -0.98
CA LYS A 143 0.89 -3.42 -2.17
C LYS A 143 0.76 -4.59 -3.14
N PRO A 144 0.64 -4.34 -4.45
CA PRO A 144 0.52 -5.41 -5.43
C PRO A 144 1.64 -6.43 -5.32
N LEU A 145 2.90 -5.99 -5.19
CA LEU A 145 4.05 -6.90 -5.12
C LEU A 145 4.15 -7.73 -3.82
N SER A 146 3.58 -7.26 -2.71
CA SER A 146 3.58 -8.00 -1.44
C SER A 146 2.70 -9.26 -1.52
N ASN A 147 1.67 -9.22 -2.36
CA ASN A 147 0.76 -10.35 -2.58
C ASN A 147 1.38 -11.49 -3.41
N LYS A 148 2.65 -11.38 -3.86
CA LYS A 148 3.27 -12.40 -4.73
C LYS A 148 3.28 -13.78 -4.06
N ASP A 149 3.75 -13.84 -2.82
CA ASP A 149 3.91 -15.10 -2.10
C ASP A 149 2.55 -15.69 -1.70
N ASP A 150 1.55 -14.84 -1.44
CA ASP A 150 0.16 -15.25 -1.21
C ASP A 150 -0.49 -15.83 -2.45
N VAL A 151 -0.30 -15.20 -3.61
CA VAL A 151 -0.76 -15.75 -4.88
C VAL A 151 -0.07 -17.07 -5.18
N GLN A 152 1.22 -17.22 -4.86
CA GLN A 152 1.96 -18.48 -4.99
C GLN A 152 1.44 -19.59 -4.05
N SER A 153 0.92 -19.22 -2.87
CA SER A 153 0.48 -20.19 -1.87
C SER A 153 -0.90 -20.80 -2.16
N ILE A 154 -1.68 -20.23 -3.11
CA ILE A 154 -2.94 -20.81 -3.58
C ILE A 154 -2.68 -22.22 -4.14
N PRO A 155 -3.33 -23.28 -3.63
CA PRO A 155 -3.21 -24.62 -4.20
C PRO A 155 -3.77 -24.64 -5.63
N ALA A 156 -3.02 -25.20 -6.57
CA ALA A 156 -3.50 -25.35 -7.94
C ALA A 156 -4.75 -26.26 -7.96
N PRO A 157 -5.92 -25.78 -8.44
CA PRO A 157 -7.15 -26.58 -8.43
C PRO A 157 -7.05 -27.89 -9.21
N LYS A 158 -6.22 -27.89 -10.26
CA LYS A 158 -5.79 -29.10 -10.97
C LYS A 158 -4.28 -29.30 -10.82
N PRO A 159 -3.82 -30.04 -9.79
CA PRO A 159 -2.41 -30.34 -9.60
C PRO A 159 -1.81 -31.06 -10.82
N GLY A 160 -0.58 -30.72 -11.20
CA GLY A 160 0.12 -31.35 -12.32
C GLY A 160 -0.33 -30.92 -13.73
N SER A 161 -1.29 -30.00 -13.84
CA SER A 161 -1.65 -29.42 -15.14
C SER A 161 -0.48 -28.65 -15.76
N GLU A 162 -0.20 -28.93 -17.03
CA GLU A 162 0.77 -28.18 -17.87
C GLU A 162 0.41 -26.70 -18.08
N LEU A 163 -0.83 -26.31 -17.78
CA LEU A 163 -1.29 -24.93 -17.88
C LEU A 163 -0.94 -24.12 -16.62
N ASN A 164 -0.60 -24.79 -15.51
CA ASN A 164 -0.12 -24.11 -14.32
C ASN A 164 1.28 -23.56 -14.59
N LYS A 165 1.40 -22.23 -14.63
CA LYS A 165 2.65 -21.54 -15.01
C LYS A 165 2.85 -20.31 -14.15
N GLU A 166 4.11 -19.98 -13.91
CA GLU A 166 4.52 -18.73 -13.30
C GLU A 166 5.48 -18.02 -14.23
N HIS A 167 5.35 -16.70 -14.33
CA HIS A 167 6.19 -15.88 -15.18
C HIS A 167 6.67 -14.66 -14.41
N HIS A 168 7.95 -14.31 -14.63
CA HIS A 168 8.60 -13.16 -14.05
C HIS A 168 9.21 -12.30 -15.14
N ASN A 169 8.83 -11.03 -15.17
CA ASN A 169 9.50 -10.02 -15.97
C ASN A 169 10.56 -9.30 -15.12
N PRO A 170 11.59 -8.70 -15.75
CA PRO A 170 12.51 -7.84 -15.02
C PRO A 170 11.74 -6.69 -14.36
N MET A 171 12.24 -6.21 -13.22
CA MET A 171 11.67 -5.03 -12.56
C MET A 171 11.71 -3.85 -13.54
N PRO A 172 10.59 -3.14 -13.77
CA PRO A 172 10.57 -2.00 -14.68
C PRO A 172 11.50 -0.90 -14.17
N LYS A 173 11.88 0.03 -15.05
CA LYS A 173 12.58 1.24 -14.62
C LYS A 173 11.65 2.05 -13.72
N GLN A 174 12.11 2.35 -12.52
CA GLN A 174 11.35 3.06 -11.51
C GLN A 174 11.95 4.44 -11.27
N THR A 175 11.09 5.42 -11.06
CA THR A 175 11.48 6.68 -10.42
C THR A 175 11.89 6.42 -8.97
N ILE A 176 12.55 7.40 -8.35
CA ILE A 176 12.94 7.32 -6.93
C ILE A 176 11.74 7.03 -6.02
N LEU A 177 10.58 7.65 -6.29
CA LEU A 177 9.35 7.44 -5.53
C LEU A 177 8.79 6.02 -5.72
N GLN A 178 8.73 5.53 -6.96
CA GLN A 178 8.28 4.16 -7.27
C GLN A 178 9.19 3.11 -6.64
N LYS A 179 10.51 3.37 -6.63
CA LYS A 179 11.50 2.50 -6.02
C LYS A 179 11.33 2.42 -4.50
N ALA A 180 11.03 3.53 -3.83
CA ALA A 180 10.72 3.53 -2.39
C ALA A 180 9.46 2.73 -2.04
N ILE A 181 8.43 2.75 -2.90
CA ILE A 181 7.20 1.94 -2.75
C ILE A 181 7.54 0.45 -2.87
N THR A 182 8.40 0.09 -3.84
CA THR A 182 8.86 -1.29 -4.09
C THR A 182 9.84 -1.83 -3.04
N GLU A 183 10.83 -1.04 -2.59
CA GLU A 183 11.89 -1.48 -1.67
C GLU A 183 11.42 -1.67 -0.23
N ASN A 184 10.38 -0.96 0.19
CA ASN A 184 9.69 -1.23 1.46
C ASN A 184 8.84 -2.54 1.39
N GLY A 185 9.23 -3.53 0.59
CA GLY A 185 8.45 -4.73 0.28
C GLY A 185 9.28 -6.01 0.08
N THR A 186 10.60 -5.98 0.21
CA THR A 186 11.46 -7.18 0.11
C THR A 186 12.43 -7.25 1.28
N GLN A 187 11.91 -7.52 2.47
CA GLN A 187 12.61 -8.23 3.57
C GLN A 187 11.69 -8.41 4.78
N GLY A 188 10.77 -9.37 4.67
CA GLY A 188 10.36 -10.12 5.84
C GLY A 188 11.40 -11.21 6.10
N GLU A 189 11.87 -11.32 7.35
CA GLU A 189 12.46 -12.54 7.90
C GLU A 189 13.84 -12.97 7.37
N GLN A 190 14.88 -12.15 7.54
CA GLN A 190 16.23 -12.59 7.96
C GLN A 190 17.17 -11.39 7.99
N ARG A 191 17.28 -10.72 9.15
CA ARG A 191 18.47 -9.94 9.58
C ARG A 191 18.27 -9.34 10.97
N VAL A 192 17.90 -10.19 11.93
CA VAL A 192 18.46 -10.03 13.26
C VAL A 192 19.87 -10.64 13.16
N SER A 193 20.89 -9.83 13.40
CA SER A 193 22.34 -10.11 13.24
C SER A 193 22.91 -9.96 11.81
N VAL A 194 23.40 -8.76 11.47
CA VAL A 194 24.82 -8.43 11.27
C VAL A 194 24.92 -6.90 11.15
N ARG A 195 25.72 -6.31 12.04
CA ARG A 195 26.11 -4.90 12.04
C ARG A 195 27.03 -4.58 10.83
N LEU A 196 26.98 -3.31 10.41
CA LEU A 196 28.07 -2.53 9.80
C LEU A 196 28.67 -3.03 8.48
N ALA A 197 28.36 -2.34 7.37
CA ALA A 197 29.29 -1.81 6.35
C ALA A 197 28.61 -1.64 4.98
N GLY A 198 28.82 -0.50 4.33
CA GLY A 198 28.74 -0.38 2.86
C GLY A 198 27.73 0.65 2.33
N ALA A 199 28.26 1.73 1.77
CA ALA A 199 27.56 2.95 1.35
C ALA A 199 26.74 2.82 0.05
N GLY A 200 25.56 3.42 0.07
CA GLY A 200 24.89 4.05 -1.08
C GLY A 200 24.23 5.35 -0.58
N PRO A 201 23.96 6.35 -1.44
CA PRO A 201 23.33 7.59 -0.98
C PRO A 201 21.86 7.32 -0.62
N GLU A 202 21.61 6.99 0.65
CA GLU A 202 20.27 6.99 1.23
C GLU A 202 19.68 8.40 1.12
N LEU A 203 18.51 8.53 0.50
CA LEU A 203 17.70 9.73 0.69
C LEU A 203 17.34 9.79 2.17
N PRO A 204 17.61 10.90 2.89
CA PRO A 204 17.32 10.98 4.31
C PRO A 204 15.82 10.75 4.54
N ARG A 205 15.47 9.63 5.19
CA ARG A 205 14.12 9.42 5.72
C ARG A 205 13.86 10.49 6.78
N ASP A 206 12.65 11.03 6.82
CA ASP A 206 12.27 11.98 7.85
C ASP A 206 12.32 11.29 9.23
N PRO A 207 13.07 11.82 10.21
CA PRO A 207 13.20 11.20 11.53
C PRO A 207 11.86 11.09 12.27
N LEU A 208 10.91 12.01 12.05
CA LEU A 208 9.59 11.97 12.67
C LEU A 208 8.77 10.79 12.14
N LEU A 209 8.92 10.42 10.86
CA LEU A 209 8.22 9.27 10.31
C LEU A 209 8.67 7.96 10.98
N GLN A 210 9.97 7.76 11.09
CA GLN A 210 10.53 6.57 11.74
C GLN A 210 10.12 6.48 13.23
N GLN A 211 10.09 7.62 13.91
CA GLN A 211 9.66 7.71 15.30
C GLN A 211 8.16 7.44 15.45
N ALA A 212 7.33 7.97 14.55
CA ALA A 212 5.89 7.71 14.54
C ALA A 212 5.58 6.23 14.29
N GLU A 213 6.22 5.59 13.32
CA GLU A 213 6.06 4.15 13.06
C GLU A 213 6.41 3.32 14.31
N SER A 214 7.57 3.62 14.93
CA SER A 214 8.01 2.94 16.16
C SER A 214 7.04 3.13 17.32
N ALA A 215 6.45 4.32 17.45
CA ALA A 215 5.48 4.62 18.49
C ALA A 215 4.13 3.94 18.23
N VAL A 216 3.67 3.88 16.97
CA VAL A 216 2.42 3.20 16.61
C VAL A 216 2.55 1.69 16.76
N VAL A 217 3.70 1.09 16.46
CA VAL A 217 3.94 -0.34 16.76
C VAL A 217 3.73 -0.63 18.26
N LYS A 218 4.24 0.23 19.14
CA LYS A 218 4.03 0.09 20.60
C LYS A 218 2.57 0.28 20.98
N LEU A 219 1.87 1.22 20.34
CA LEU A 219 0.44 1.42 20.53
C LEU A 219 -0.36 0.15 20.18
N GLU A 220 -0.13 -0.42 18.99
CA GLU A 220 -0.83 -1.63 18.53
C GLU A 220 -0.53 -2.85 19.42
N GLN A 221 0.72 -3.02 19.85
CA GLN A 221 1.08 -4.04 20.85
C GLN A 221 0.31 -3.86 22.16
N GLY A 222 0.15 -2.62 22.63
CA GLY A 222 -0.67 -2.31 23.81
C GLY A 222 -2.16 -2.62 23.61
N LEU A 223 -2.64 -2.63 22.36
CA LEU A 223 -4.00 -3.03 21.99
C LEU A 223 -4.13 -4.53 21.67
N GLY A 224 -3.03 -5.29 21.68
CA GLY A 224 -3.02 -6.71 21.32
C GLY A 224 -3.27 -6.97 19.84
N ARG A 225 -2.91 -6.03 18.97
CA ARG A 225 -3.10 -6.10 17.52
C ARG A 225 -1.78 -6.08 16.78
N ASP A 226 -1.74 -6.71 15.62
CA ASP A 226 -0.62 -6.60 14.69
C ASP A 226 -0.68 -5.28 13.92
N TYR A 227 0.47 -4.81 13.46
CA TYR A 227 0.58 -3.60 12.66
C TYR A 227 -0.02 -3.83 11.27
N ASP A 228 -1.01 -3.02 10.90
CA ASP A 228 -1.77 -3.14 9.65
C ASP A 228 -1.79 -1.83 8.84
N GLY A 229 -2.61 -1.77 7.80
CA GLY A 229 -2.72 -0.56 6.96
C GLY A 229 -3.30 0.66 7.66
N ASN A 230 -4.14 0.48 8.68
CA ASN A 230 -4.60 1.59 9.51
C ASN A 230 -3.47 2.07 10.42
N SER A 231 -2.64 1.16 10.95
CA SER A 231 -1.44 1.52 11.70
C SER A 231 -0.48 2.38 10.87
N ALA A 232 -0.31 2.08 9.58
CA ALA A 232 0.49 2.91 8.66
C ALA A 232 -0.06 4.32 8.45
N LYS A 233 -1.39 4.47 8.33
CA LYS A 233 -2.04 5.78 8.24
C LYS A 233 -1.90 6.58 9.52
N LEU A 234 -2.06 5.92 10.68
CA LEU A 234 -1.82 6.55 11.98
C LEU A 234 -0.38 7.06 12.10
N ALA A 235 0.61 6.26 11.67
CA ALA A 235 2.02 6.66 11.72
C ALA A 235 2.32 7.86 10.80
N ALA A 236 1.83 7.83 9.55
CA ALA A 236 2.03 8.94 8.61
C ALA A 236 1.35 10.23 9.10
N SER A 237 0.09 10.13 9.56
CA SER A 237 -0.67 11.25 10.10
C SER A 237 -0.05 11.79 11.39
N ALA A 238 0.48 10.93 12.25
CA ALA A 238 1.21 11.34 13.45
C ALA A 238 2.50 12.10 13.12
N ALA A 239 3.27 11.64 12.13
CA ALA A 239 4.48 12.32 11.68
C ALA A 239 4.17 13.70 11.08
N TYR A 240 3.15 13.78 10.23
CA TYR A 240 2.65 15.05 9.68
C TYR A 240 2.21 16.00 10.79
N LEU A 241 1.38 15.52 11.73
CA LEU A 241 0.87 16.31 12.83
C LEU A 241 1.98 16.86 13.73
N ALA A 242 2.96 16.02 14.06
CA ALA A 242 4.12 16.44 14.83
C ALA A 242 4.84 17.60 14.15
N LYS A 243 5.09 17.44 12.84
CA LYS A 243 5.79 18.44 12.03
C LYS A 243 5.00 19.75 11.95
N GLU A 244 3.72 19.66 11.63
CA GLU A 244 2.80 20.80 11.52
C GLU A 244 2.69 21.56 12.85
N SER A 245 2.69 20.82 13.96
CA SER A 245 2.59 21.38 15.31
C SER A 245 3.94 21.82 15.90
N GLY A 246 5.03 21.73 15.13
CA GLY A 246 6.35 22.19 15.55
C GLY A 246 7.10 21.28 16.53
N LEU A 247 6.70 20.01 16.66
CA LEU A 247 7.44 19.01 17.43
C LEU A 247 8.73 18.66 16.67
N SER A 248 9.82 18.45 17.42
CA SER A 248 11.13 18.11 16.85
C SER A 248 11.41 16.61 16.85
N HIS A 249 10.71 15.85 17.68
CA HIS A 249 10.73 14.39 17.74
C HIS A 249 9.41 13.84 18.31
N ILE A 250 9.20 12.54 18.18
CA ILE A 250 8.04 11.80 18.70
C ILE A 250 8.54 10.71 19.65
N ASP A 251 8.09 10.76 20.90
CA ASP A 251 8.37 9.70 21.89
C ASP A 251 7.20 8.74 22.04
N HIS A 252 5.97 9.26 21.94
CA HIS A 252 4.76 8.48 22.11
C HIS A 252 3.67 8.86 21.10
N VAL A 253 2.92 7.85 20.69
CA VAL A 253 1.63 7.98 20.01
C VAL A 253 0.61 7.22 20.84
N VAL A 254 -0.42 7.90 21.33
CA VAL A 254 -1.42 7.33 22.24
C VAL A 254 -2.82 7.75 21.84
N LEU A 255 -3.82 6.97 22.26
CA LEU A 255 -5.23 7.27 22.02
C LEU A 255 -5.86 7.95 23.25
N SER A 256 -6.91 8.74 23.04
CA SER A 256 -7.73 9.27 24.14
C SER A 256 -8.27 8.13 25.01
N GLN A 257 -8.35 8.38 26.31
CA GLN A 257 -9.08 7.54 27.24
C GLN A 257 -10.49 8.11 27.43
N ASP A 258 -11.39 7.26 27.95
CA ASP A 258 -12.76 7.67 28.19
C ASP A 258 -12.84 8.76 29.27
N SER A 259 -13.63 9.80 28.98
CA SER A 259 -13.80 10.97 29.84
C SER A 259 -15.18 11.59 29.60
N ARG A 260 -15.58 12.59 30.39
CA ARG A 260 -16.93 13.19 30.30
C ARG A 260 -17.30 13.70 28.89
N ASN A 261 -16.32 14.09 28.08
CA ASN A 261 -16.54 14.76 26.79
C ASN A 261 -15.84 14.08 25.61
N VAL A 262 -15.04 13.03 25.84
CA VAL A 262 -14.23 12.38 24.80
C VAL A 262 -14.23 10.88 25.05
N ARG A 263 -14.58 10.09 24.04
CA ARG A 263 -14.56 8.63 24.12
C ARG A 263 -13.15 8.07 24.03
N ALA A 264 -12.95 6.87 24.56
CA ALA A 264 -11.74 6.11 24.30
C ALA A 264 -11.52 5.92 22.79
N GLY A 265 -10.30 6.19 22.30
CA GLY A 265 -9.96 6.03 20.88
C GLY A 265 -10.42 7.15 19.95
N GLU A 266 -11.18 8.14 20.44
CA GLU A 266 -11.71 9.24 19.61
C GLU A 266 -10.60 10.14 19.04
N ASN A 267 -9.55 10.41 19.82
CA ASN A 267 -8.43 11.25 19.42
C ASN A 267 -7.10 10.49 19.47
N LEU A 268 -6.24 10.78 18.50
CA LEU A 268 -4.85 10.39 18.44
C LEU A 268 -3.99 11.54 18.97
N PHE A 269 -3.09 11.24 19.90
CA PHE A 269 -2.13 12.19 20.45
C PHE A 269 -0.71 11.80 20.05
N VAL A 270 0.06 12.81 19.65
CA VAL A 270 1.50 12.70 19.41
C VAL A 270 2.22 13.50 20.47
N VAL A 271 3.15 12.86 21.19
CA VAL A 271 3.78 13.43 22.39
C VAL A 271 5.30 13.42 22.25
N GLN A 272 5.90 14.55 22.63
CA GLN A 272 7.32 14.75 22.80
C GLN A 272 7.62 14.94 24.30
N GLY A 273 8.47 14.10 24.86
CA GLY A 273 8.73 13.97 26.30
C GLY A 273 7.96 12.82 26.95
N ALA A 274 8.25 12.56 28.23
CA ALA A 274 7.63 11.47 28.97
C ALA A 274 6.14 11.76 29.28
N LEU A 275 5.27 10.75 29.18
CA LEU A 275 3.82 10.92 29.41
C LEU A 275 3.44 11.44 30.80
N ASN A 276 4.29 11.21 31.80
CA ASN A 276 4.11 11.68 33.18
C ASN A 276 4.83 13.01 33.49
N ASP A 277 5.53 13.59 32.52
CA ASP A 277 6.17 14.90 32.65
C ASP A 277 5.15 16.00 32.28
N PRO A 278 4.80 16.93 33.17
CA PRO A 278 3.89 18.04 32.84
C PRO A 278 4.45 19.00 31.77
N ALA A 279 5.75 18.98 31.49
CA ALA A 279 6.39 19.79 30.47
C ALA A 279 6.39 19.15 29.07
N HIS A 280 5.76 17.98 28.88
CA HIS A 280 5.67 17.37 27.56
C HIS A 280 4.96 18.28 26.56
N LEU A 281 5.41 18.24 25.29
CA LEU A 281 4.68 18.86 24.19
C LEU A 281 3.77 17.82 23.57
N ARG A 282 2.57 18.22 23.17
CA ARG A 282 1.63 17.32 22.50
C ARG A 282 0.85 18.04 21.41
N ALA A 283 0.54 17.27 20.37
CA ALA A 283 -0.42 17.61 19.35
C ALA A 283 -1.49 16.51 19.28
N HIS A 284 -2.67 16.83 18.76
CA HIS A 284 -3.73 15.84 18.61
C HIS A 284 -4.58 16.09 17.38
N MET A 285 -5.19 15.01 16.90
CA MET A 285 -6.19 15.01 15.83
C MET A 285 -7.23 13.93 16.13
N ARG A 286 -8.38 13.96 15.44
CA ARG A 286 -9.31 12.83 15.52
C ARG A 286 -8.69 11.61 14.88
N THR A 287 -8.90 10.44 15.48
CA THR A 287 -8.41 9.17 14.93
C THR A 287 -9.02 8.91 13.55
N GLU A 288 -10.28 9.32 13.33
CA GLU A 288 -10.94 9.27 12.03
C GLU A 288 -10.20 10.10 10.97
N ASP A 289 -9.77 11.32 11.30
CA ASP A 289 -9.01 12.17 10.38
C ASP A 289 -7.65 11.54 10.02
N ALA A 290 -7.00 10.93 11.01
CA ALA A 290 -5.72 10.23 10.82
C ALA A 290 -5.84 9.02 9.89
N LEU A 291 -7.00 8.37 9.85
CA LEU A 291 -7.29 7.20 9.03
C LEU A 291 -7.91 7.53 7.67
N ARG A 292 -8.43 8.75 7.50
CA ARG A 292 -9.10 9.20 6.28
C ARG A 292 -8.11 9.43 5.13
N LYS A 293 -6.96 10.04 5.43
CA LYS A 293 -5.96 10.36 4.40
C LYS A 293 -5.12 9.13 4.05
N PRO A 294 -4.88 8.85 2.76
CA PRO A 294 -3.89 7.86 2.35
C PRO A 294 -2.50 8.22 2.88
N VAL A 295 -1.66 7.20 3.10
CA VAL A 295 -0.28 7.36 3.59
C VAL A 295 0.51 8.22 2.60
N GLU A 296 0.34 7.97 1.30
CA GLU A 296 1.09 8.64 0.23
C GLU A 296 0.83 10.14 0.21
N GLU A 297 -0.44 10.54 0.35
CA GLU A 297 -0.84 11.95 0.38
C GLU A 297 -0.25 12.64 1.62
N THR A 298 -0.33 11.97 2.77
CA THR A 298 0.16 12.50 4.04
C THR A 298 1.68 12.63 4.05
N LEU A 299 2.39 11.68 3.44
CA LEU A 299 3.84 11.75 3.27
C LEU A 299 4.28 12.84 2.28
N ALA A 300 3.55 13.03 1.18
CA ALA A 300 3.80 14.13 0.26
C ALA A 300 3.62 15.48 0.96
N GLN A 301 2.57 15.64 1.78
CA GLN A 301 2.32 16.83 2.59
C GLN A 301 3.46 17.06 3.61
N LEU A 302 3.93 16.01 4.28
CA LEU A 302 5.06 16.07 5.21
C LEU A 302 6.36 16.52 4.50
N GLN A 303 6.63 16.01 3.31
CA GLN A 303 7.79 16.42 2.51
C GLN A 303 7.72 17.89 2.12
N SER A 304 6.58 18.37 1.62
CA SER A 304 6.38 19.79 1.30
C SER A 304 6.59 20.70 2.52
N LEU A 305 6.14 20.28 3.71
CA LEU A 305 6.39 21.02 4.95
C LEU A 305 7.89 21.10 5.29
N ASN A 306 8.63 20.01 5.09
CA ASN A 306 10.08 19.99 5.31
C ASN A 306 10.84 20.91 4.36
N GLU A 307 10.46 20.95 3.10
CA GLU A 307 11.08 21.83 2.10
C GLU A 307 10.79 23.29 2.40
N ALA A 308 9.52 23.62 2.70
CA ALA A 308 9.12 24.97 3.08
C ALA A 308 9.89 25.48 4.31
N GLN A 309 10.04 24.64 5.35
CA GLN A 309 10.84 25.00 6.51
C GLN A 309 12.33 25.19 6.17
N ARG A 310 12.93 24.30 5.37
CA ARG A 310 14.33 24.45 4.95
C ARG A 310 14.59 25.75 4.19
N LEU A 311 13.69 26.12 3.27
CA LEU A 311 13.79 27.38 2.52
C LEU A 311 13.67 28.60 3.45
N SER A 312 12.73 28.57 4.40
CA SER A 312 12.58 29.65 5.38
C SER A 312 13.80 29.82 6.29
N GLN A 313 14.45 28.72 6.69
CA GLN A 313 15.66 28.76 7.51
C GLN A 313 16.86 29.28 6.71
N ALA A 314 17.02 28.88 5.45
CA ALA A 314 18.09 29.38 4.58
C ALA A 314 17.98 30.90 4.35
N GLN A 315 16.77 31.41 4.12
CA GLN A 315 16.54 32.85 3.94
C GLN A 315 16.77 33.67 5.22
N GLY A 316 16.46 33.11 6.40
CA GLY A 316 16.73 33.77 7.68
C GLY A 316 18.22 33.89 7.98
N VAL A 317 19.03 32.89 7.61
CA VAL A 317 20.49 32.90 7.79
C VAL A 317 21.16 33.92 6.85
N ASP A 318 20.70 34.07 5.61
CA ASP A 318 21.21 35.06 4.67
C ASP A 318 20.91 36.51 5.10
N GLN A 319 19.71 36.77 5.66
CA GLN A 319 19.37 38.11 6.19
C GLN A 319 20.21 38.48 7.43
N LEU A 320 20.46 37.54 8.33
CA LEU A 320 21.34 37.77 9.49
C LEU A 320 22.80 38.00 9.07
N SER A 321 23.25 37.29 8.02
CA SER A 321 24.61 37.44 7.49
C SER A 321 24.81 38.75 6.71
N GLN A 322 23.80 39.23 5.97
CA GLN A 322 23.84 40.56 5.33
C GLN A 322 23.73 41.72 6.32
N ALA A 323 23.03 41.54 7.44
CA ALA A 323 22.96 42.56 8.50
C ALA A 323 24.30 42.74 9.23
N GLN A 324 25.13 41.68 9.30
CA GLN A 324 26.46 41.71 9.95
C GLN A 324 27.60 42.15 9.02
N SER A 325 27.38 42.23 7.71
CA SER A 325 28.41 42.54 6.71
C SER A 325 28.35 43.98 6.14
N LYS A 326 27.49 44.85 6.67
CA LYS A 326 27.58 46.30 6.39
C LYS A 326 28.78 46.91 7.13
N PRO A 327 29.85 47.36 6.45
CA PRO A 327 30.96 48.02 7.12
C PRO A 327 30.50 49.40 7.61
N HIS A 328 30.84 49.74 8.85
CA HIS A 328 30.83 51.12 9.33
C HIS A 328 31.80 51.92 8.44
N GLN A 329 31.29 52.77 7.55
CA GLN A 329 32.07 53.84 6.96
C GLN A 329 32.07 55.02 7.94
N ILE A 330 33.26 55.33 8.46
CA ILE A 330 33.59 56.55 9.19
C ILE A 330 34.11 57.57 8.17
#